data_AF-A0A347WNV4-F1
#
_entry.id   AF-A0A347WNV4-F1
#
_cell.length_a   1.000
_cell.length_b   1.000
_cell.length_c   1.000
_cell.angle_alpha   90.00
_cell.angle_beta   90.00
_cell.angle_gamma   90.00
#
_symmetry.space_group_name_H-M   'P 1'
#
loop_
_entity.id
_entity.type
_entity.pdbx_description
1 polymer ?
#
loop_
_entity_poly.entity_id
_entity_poly.type
_entity_poly.pdbx_seq_one_letter_code
_entity_poly.pdbx_strand_id
1 'polypeptide(L)'
;MSHVIAGPDERVFDKLGFDRKDGVSALGIYTVTPGEAAIIAADIAKKTGEVEIGYVDRFSGSMIIMGDVSSVQTALQSANNFLSTNLGFATSAITRT
;
A
#
# COMPACT_ATOMS: atom_id res chain seq x y z
N MET A 1 -0.48 -7.03 7.12
CA MET A 1 -1.15 -7.58 5.92
C MET A 1 -0.79 -6.70 4.74
N SER A 2 -0.53 -7.32 3.59
CA SER A 2 -0.17 -6.62 2.34
C SER A 2 -0.87 -7.28 1.15
N HIS A 3 -1.74 -6.54 0.46
CA HIS A 3 -2.55 -7.06 -0.63
C HIS A 3 -2.52 -6.14 -1.84
N VAL A 4 -2.47 -6.70 -3.05
CA VAL A 4 -2.55 -5.99 -4.32
C VAL A 4 -3.86 -6.36 -5.02
N ILE A 5 -4.63 -5.36 -5.42
CA ILE A 5 -5.79 -5.53 -6.33
C ILE A 5 -5.37 -5.02 -7.71
N ALA A 6 -5.21 -5.92 -8.68
CA ALA A 6 -4.90 -5.59 -10.06
C ALA A 6 -6.20 -5.41 -10.86
N GLY A 7 -6.35 -4.26 -11.54
CA GLY A 7 -7.57 -3.89 -12.24
C GLY A 7 -8.80 -3.77 -11.33
N PRO A 8 -8.76 -2.96 -10.24
CA PRO A 8 -9.94 -2.75 -9.41
C PRO A 8 -11.10 -2.14 -10.21
N ASP A 9 -12.32 -2.56 -9.88
CA ASP A 9 -13.54 -1.98 -10.41
C ASP A 9 -13.61 -0.48 -10.08
N GLU A 10 -14.05 0.35 -11.02
CA GLU A 10 -14.11 1.81 -10.85
C GLU A 10 -14.91 2.23 -9.62
N ARG A 11 -15.97 1.49 -9.28
CA ARG A 11 -16.80 1.74 -8.10
C ARG A 11 -16.03 1.63 -6.79
N VAL A 12 -14.89 0.91 -6.77
CA VAL A 12 -14.00 0.82 -5.60
C VAL A 12 -13.28 2.14 -5.38
N PHE A 13 -12.81 2.80 -6.45
CA PHE A 13 -12.17 4.11 -6.36
C PHE A 13 -13.16 5.17 -5.86
N ASP A 14 -14.37 5.20 -6.42
CA ASP A 14 -15.43 6.14 -6.01
C ASP A 14 -15.75 6.02 -4.50
N LYS A 15 -15.91 4.78 -4.01
CA LYS A 15 -16.21 4.52 -2.60
C LYS A 15 -15.06 4.87 -1.66
N LEU A 16 -13.83 4.78 -2.14
CA LEU A 16 -12.64 5.17 -1.38
C LEU A 16 -12.35 6.68 -1.49
N GLY A 17 -13.08 7.40 -2.35
CA GLY A 17 -12.89 8.84 -2.57
C GLY A 17 -11.62 9.15 -3.36
N PHE A 18 -11.18 8.24 -4.23
CA PHE A 18 -10.03 8.44 -5.10
C PHE A 18 -10.46 8.72 -6.53
N ASP A 19 -9.88 9.74 -7.14
CA ASP A 19 -10.03 9.96 -8.58
C ASP A 19 -9.10 9.01 -9.33
N ARG A 20 -9.67 8.18 -10.22
CA ARG A 20 -8.89 7.31 -11.08
C ARG A 20 -8.13 8.16 -12.11
N LYS A 21 -6.83 8.33 -11.89
CA LYS A 21 -5.91 8.99 -12.84
C LYS A 21 -5.42 8.04 -13.91
N ASP A 22 -5.02 8.60 -15.05
CA ASP A 22 -4.32 7.85 -16.09
C ASP A 22 -3.07 7.16 -15.53
N GLY A 23 -2.87 5.89 -15.90
CA GLY A 23 -1.76 5.06 -15.41
C GLY A 23 -2.03 4.30 -14.11
N VAL A 24 -3.09 4.64 -13.36
CA VAL A 24 -3.48 3.86 -12.17
C VAL A 24 -4.23 2.60 -12.61
N SER A 25 -3.61 1.45 -12.39
CA SER A 25 -4.16 0.13 -12.72
C SER A 25 -4.23 -0.82 -11.54
N ALA A 26 -3.73 -0.42 -10.36
CA ALA A 26 -3.75 -1.25 -9.16
C ALA A 26 -3.94 -0.44 -7.87
N LEU A 27 -4.46 -1.11 -6.85
CA LEU A 27 -4.52 -0.65 -5.47
C LEU A 27 -3.67 -1.57 -4.59
N GLY A 28 -2.88 -0.96 -3.70
CA GLY A 28 -2.19 -1.66 -2.62
C GLY A 28 -2.89 -1.39 -1.30
N ILE A 29 -3.31 -2.44 -0.60
CA ILE A 29 -3.92 -2.37 0.72
C ILE A 29 -2.91 -2.88 1.75
N TYR A 30 -2.71 -2.09 2.79
CA TYR A 30 -1.75 -2.37 3.83
C TYR A 30 -2.37 -2.21 5.22
N THR A 31 -2.05 -3.14 6.11
CA THR A 31 -2.42 -3.07 7.53
C THR A 31 -1.22 -3.42 8.38
N VAL A 32 -0.93 -2.59 9.37
CA VAL A 32 0.18 -2.75 10.29
C VAL A 32 -0.23 -2.41 11.72
N THR A 33 0.46 -3.01 12.69
CA THR A 33 0.27 -2.74 14.11
C THR A 33 1.65 -2.62 14.76
N PRO A 34 1.93 -1.57 15.54
CA PRO A 34 1.05 -0.44 15.90
C PRO A 34 0.76 0.51 14.74
N GLY A 35 -0.29 1.32 14.86
CA GLY A 35 -0.86 2.10 13.76
C GLY A 35 0.07 3.18 13.19
N GLU A 36 0.92 3.76 14.03
CA GLU A 36 1.90 4.77 13.63
C GLU A 36 2.93 4.24 12.61
N ALA A 37 3.16 2.92 12.57
CA ALA A 37 4.02 2.29 11.58
C ALA A 37 3.47 2.43 10.15
N ALA A 38 2.19 2.74 9.96
CA ALA A 38 1.63 3.02 8.64
C ALA A 38 2.27 4.26 8.00
N ILE A 39 2.70 5.24 8.81
CA ILE A 39 3.41 6.44 8.33
C ILE A 39 4.78 6.05 7.77
N ILE A 40 5.48 5.13 8.47
CA ILE A 40 6.79 4.62 8.05
C ILE A 40 6.64 3.81 6.75
N ALA A 41 5.66 2.91 6.70
CA ALA A 41 5.37 2.11 5.52
C ALA A 41 5.07 3.00 4.30
N ALA A 42 4.31 4.08 4.48
CA ALA A 42 3.96 5.02 3.42
C ALA A 42 5.18 5.78 2.87
N ASP A 43 6.09 6.23 3.74
CA ASP A 43 7.33 6.88 3.34
C ASP A 43 8.22 5.94 2.51
N ILE A 44 8.39 4.68 2.95
CA ILE A 44 9.15 3.67 2.22
C ILE A 44 8.48 3.34 0.88
N ALA A 45 7.16 3.13 0.85
CA ALA A 45 6.41 2.82 -0.37
C ALA A 45 6.63 3.90 -1.44
N LYS A 46 6.50 5.18 -1.08
CA LYS A 46 6.68 6.32 -2.00
C LYS A 46 8.12 6.45 -2.53
N LYS A 47 9.12 6.02 -1.76
CA LYS A 47 10.54 6.07 -2.15
C LYS A 47 10.97 4.91 -3.05
N THR A 48 10.18 3.85 -3.12
CA THR A 48 10.60 2.57 -3.73
C THR A 48 9.76 2.15 -4.93
N GLY A 49 8.60 2.77 -5.15
CA GLY A 49 7.78 2.58 -6.34
C GLY A 49 7.21 3.90 -6.84
N GLU A 50 6.85 3.95 -8.13
CA GLU A 50 6.09 5.05 -8.72
C GLU A 50 4.62 4.91 -8.30
N VAL A 51 4.35 5.20 -7.03
CA VAL A 51 3.03 5.07 -6.41
C VAL A 51 2.57 6.38 -5.77
N GLU A 52 1.26 6.62 -5.84
CA GLU A 52 0.59 7.67 -5.09
C GLU A 52 0.04 7.10 -3.78
N ILE A 53 0.13 7.90 -2.71
CA ILE A 53 -0.53 7.57 -1.44
C ILE A 53 -1.96 8.08 -1.54
N GLY A 54 -2.93 7.15 -1.58
CA GLY A 54 -4.35 7.51 -1.49
C GLY A 54 -4.75 7.83 -0.06
N TYR A 55 -4.33 7.01 0.90
CA TYR A 55 -4.75 7.14 2.29
C TYR A 55 -3.73 6.56 3.26
N VAL A 56 -3.55 7.21 4.42
CA VAL A 56 -2.77 6.70 5.56
C VAL A 56 -3.53 7.02 6.84
N ASP A 57 -3.80 6.00 7.63
CA ASP A 57 -4.47 6.11 8.92
C ASP A 57 -3.59 5.56 10.03
N ARG A 58 -3.05 6.48 10.84
CA ARG A 58 -2.23 6.17 12.00
C ARG A 58 -3.02 5.62 13.19
N PHE A 59 -4.34 5.73 13.20
CA PHE A 59 -5.19 5.23 14.27
C PHE A 59 -5.51 3.76 14.07
N SER A 60 -5.91 3.36 12.85
CA SER A 60 -6.17 1.95 12.52
C SER A 60 -4.93 1.19 12.02
N GLY A 61 -3.88 1.90 11.59
CA GLY A 61 -2.71 1.29 10.95
C GLY A 61 -2.96 0.87 9.51
N SER A 62 -3.87 1.55 8.82
CA SER A 62 -4.25 1.23 7.43
C SER A 62 -3.58 2.19 6.44
N MET A 63 -3.16 1.68 5.29
CA MET A 63 -2.67 2.49 4.18
C MET A 63 -3.20 1.96 2.85
N ILE A 64 -3.55 2.88 1.94
CA ILE A 64 -3.86 2.57 0.54
C ILE A 64 -2.92 3.34 -0.37
N ILE A 65 -2.29 2.61 -1.30
CA ILE A 65 -1.44 3.18 -2.36
C ILE A 65 -2.00 2.82 -3.74
N MET A 66 -1.67 3.63 -4.74
CA MET A 66 -2.20 3.51 -6.11
C MET A 66 -1.05 3.64 -7.11
N GLY A 67 -1.12 2.91 -8.22
CA GLY A 67 -0.11 2.97 -9.28
C GLY A 67 -0.32 1.86 -10.30
N ASP A 68 0.73 1.52 -11.05
CA ASP A 68 0.71 0.28 -11.82
C ASP A 68 0.90 -0.95 -10.91
N VAL A 69 0.51 -2.11 -11.40
CA VAL A 69 0.55 -3.38 -10.63
C VAL A 69 1.96 -3.68 -10.09
N SER A 70 3.00 -3.44 -10.90
CA SER A 70 4.38 -3.76 -10.53
C SER A 70 4.95 -2.77 -9.52
N SER A 71 4.65 -1.48 -9.67
CA SER A 71 5.03 -0.43 -8.72
C SER A 71 4.37 -0.63 -7.36
N VAL A 72 3.07 -0.94 -7.34
CA VAL A 72 2.34 -1.24 -6.10
C VAL A 72 2.92 -2.45 -5.38
N GLN A 73 3.17 -3.56 -6.11
CA GLN A 73 3.76 -4.75 -5.50
C GLN A 73 5.15 -4.47 -4.93
N THR A 74 6.00 -3.76 -5.67
CA THR A 74 7.36 -3.39 -5.25
C THR A 74 7.35 -2.50 -4.01
N ALA A 75 6.44 -1.53 -3.96
CA ALA A 75 6.26 -0.64 -2.82
C ALA A 75 5.83 -1.40 -1.55
N LEU A 76 4.83 -2.29 -1.65
CA LEU A 76 4.40 -3.12 -0.51
C LEU A 76 5.50 -4.09 -0.03
N GLN A 77 6.27 -4.66 -0.97
CA GLN A 77 7.37 -5.56 -0.63
C GLN A 77 8.50 -4.83 0.08
N SER A 78 8.83 -3.63 -0.38
CA SER A 78 9.85 -2.80 0.23
C SER A 78 9.44 -2.33 1.63
N ALA A 79 8.18 -1.93 1.81
CA ALA A 79 7.64 -1.60 3.13
C ALA A 79 7.73 -2.79 4.10
N ASN A 80 7.29 -3.99 3.67
CA ASN A 80 7.41 -5.20 4.50
C ASN A 80 8.87 -5.51 4.85
N ASN A 81 9.75 -5.52 3.86
CA ASN A 81 11.16 -5.86 4.07
C ASN A 81 11.83 -4.87 5.04
N PHE A 82 11.53 -3.58 4.92
CA PHE A 82 12.06 -2.56 5.82
C PHE A 82 11.55 -2.79 7.25
N LEU A 83 10.23 -2.92 7.44
CA LEU A 83 9.68 -3.12 8.78
C LEU A 83 10.18 -4.42 9.44
N SER A 84 10.30 -5.51 8.68
CA SER A 84 10.80 -6.78 9.23
C SER A 84 12.30 -6.73 9.56
N THR A 85 13.12 -6.20 8.65
CA THR A 85 14.58 -6.27 8.76
C THR A 85 15.13 -5.21 9.70
N ASN A 86 14.54 -4.01 9.71
CA ASN A 86 15.06 -2.88 10.47
C ASN A 86 14.35 -2.70 11.81
N LEU A 87 13.07 -3.07 11.91
CA LEU A 87 12.23 -2.80 13.08
C LEU A 87 11.70 -4.08 13.75
N GLY A 88 12.01 -5.27 13.22
CA GLY A 88 11.63 -6.55 13.83
C GLY A 88 10.14 -6.90 13.72
N PHE A 89 9.41 -6.32 12.77
CA PHE A 89 7.99 -6.62 12.56
C PHE A 89 7.81 -8.01 11.96
N ALA A 90 6.78 -8.73 12.44
CA ALA A 90 6.27 -9.88 11.72
C ALA A 90 5.47 -9.40 10.50
N THR A 91 5.82 -9.87 9.31
CA THR A 91 5.16 -9.47 8.05
C THR A 91 4.46 -10.64 7.40
N SER A 92 3.40 -10.35 6.64
CA SER A 92 2.69 -11.35 5.84
C SER A 92 3.27 -11.43 4.43
N ALA A 93 3.11 -12.59 3.79
CA ALA A 93 3.31 -12.68 2.34
C ALA A 93 2.41 -11.66 1.61
N ILE A 94 2.89 -11.16 0.46
CA ILE A 94 2.06 -10.34 -0.41
C ILE A 94 1.05 -11.25 -1.09
N THR A 95 -0.21 -10.84 -1.03
CA THR A 95 -1.32 -11.51 -1.72
C THR A 95 -1.80 -10.64 -2.87
N ARG A 96 -2.43 -11.25 -3.88
CA ARG A 96 -2.85 -10.55 -5.09
C ARG A 96 -4.21 -11.06 -5.57
N THR A 97 -5.04 -10.13 -6.04
CA THR A 97 -6.24 -10.39 -6.86
C THR A 97 -6.17 -9.63 -8.17
#